data_AF-A0A067BNY1-F1
#
_entry.id   AF-A0A067BNY1-F1
#
_cell.length_a   1.000
_cell.length_b   1.000
_cell.length_c   1.000
_cell.angle_alpha   90.00
_cell.angle_beta   90.00
_cell.angle_gamma   90.00
#
_symmetry.space_group_name_H-M   'P 1'
#
loop_
_entity.id
_entity.type
_entity.pdbx_description
1 polymer ?
#
loop_
_entity_poly.entity_id
_entity_poly.type
_entity_poly.pdbx_seq_one_letter_code
_entity_poly.pdbx_strand_id
1 'polypeptide(L)'
;MALFTETLGLSLESGAFFAALAFMGQTNLKVTLTSIRVLDNLFGSMFFACIGMILNPVYLVRNCLPVLSMMLCIVVIKITLVVGLMTFFHIPPLRALKAALSLCQVGE
;
A
#
# COMPACT_ATOMS: atom_id res chain seq x y z
N MET A 1 -6.70 -15.49 11.39
CA MET A 1 -5.27 -15.10 11.25
C MET A 1 -5.07 -13.61 11.53
N ALA A 2 -5.81 -12.69 10.90
CA ALA A 2 -5.69 -11.25 11.16
C ALA A 2 -5.72 -10.84 12.66
N LEU A 3 -6.73 -11.28 13.43
CA LEU A 3 -6.82 -10.99 14.87
C LEU A 3 -5.65 -11.56 15.71
N PHE A 4 -5.04 -12.66 15.24
CA PHE A 4 -3.88 -13.25 15.91
C PHE A 4 -2.59 -12.50 15.60
N THR A 5 -2.45 -12.01 14.37
CA THR A 5 -1.36 -11.13 13.93
C THR A 5 -1.39 -9.80 14.69
N GLU A 6 -2.58 -9.24 14.94
CA GLU A 6 -2.76 -8.02 15.77
C GLU A 6 -2.25 -8.23 17.20
N THR A 7 -2.52 -9.38 17.83
CA THR A 7 -2.00 -9.68 19.18
C THR A 7 -0.48 -9.82 19.25
N LEU A 8 0.18 -10.02 18.09
CA LEU A 8 1.64 -10.06 17.96
C LEU A 8 2.24 -8.67 17.64
N GLY A 9 1.42 -7.61 17.57
CA GLY A 9 1.85 -6.25 17.20
C GLY A 9 2.14 -6.07 15.71
N LEU A 10 1.69 -7.01 14.87
CA LEU A 10 1.83 -6.94 13.42
C LEU A 10 0.55 -6.34 12.80
N SER A 11 0.71 -5.66 11.65
CA SER A 11 -0.38 -4.96 10.97
C SER A 11 -1.47 -5.91 10.49
N LEU A 12 -2.73 -5.49 10.63
CA LEU A 12 -3.94 -6.25 10.27
C LEU A 12 -3.93 -6.69 8.78
N GLU A 13 -3.36 -5.87 7.92
CA GLU A 13 -3.18 -6.06 6.47
C GLU A 13 -2.28 -7.27 6.19
N SER A 14 -1.21 -7.44 6.98
CA SER A 14 -0.29 -8.58 6.83
C SER A 14 -0.99 -9.90 7.17
N GLY A 15 -1.82 -9.91 8.22
CA GLY A 15 -2.60 -11.09 8.62
C GLY A 15 -3.70 -11.45 7.61
N ALA A 16 -4.30 -10.45 6.95
CA ALA A 16 -5.22 -10.64 5.84
C ALA A 16 -4.52 -11.20 4.60
N PHE A 17 -3.33 -10.70 4.27
CA PHE A 17 -2.50 -11.21 3.18
C PHE A 17 -2.14 -12.69 3.38
N PHE A 18 -1.68 -13.08 4.57
CA PHE A 18 -1.38 -14.48 4.88
C PHE A 18 -2.61 -15.38 4.79
N ALA A 19 -3.77 -14.92 5.27
CA ALA A 19 -5.02 -15.67 5.16
C ALA A 19 -5.42 -15.91 3.68
N ALA A 20 -5.25 -14.90 2.83
CA ALA A 20 -5.49 -15.02 1.39
C ALA A 20 -4.50 -15.98 0.71
N LEU A 21 -3.22 -15.94 1.10
CA LEU A 21 -2.19 -16.83 0.57
C LEU A 21 -2.44 -18.29 0.97
N ALA A 22 -2.87 -18.54 2.21
CA ALA A 22 -3.27 -19.87 2.68
C ALA A 22 -4.50 -20.43 1.93
N PHE A 23 -5.34 -19.55 1.38
CA PHE A 23 -6.50 -19.94 0.58
C PHE A 23 -6.16 -20.23 -0.89
N MET A 24 -4.97 -19.85 -1.37
CA MET A 24 -4.55 -20.14 -2.75
C MET A 24 -4.35 -21.66 -2.97
N GLY A 25 -5.11 -22.22 -3.92
CA GLY A 25 -5.01 -23.64 -4.32
C GLY A 25 -6.32 -24.43 -4.25
N GLN A 26 -7.39 -23.85 -3.69
CA GLN A 26 -8.70 -24.50 -3.63
C GLN A 26 -9.42 -24.49 -5.00
N THR A 27 -10.12 -25.57 -5.34
CA THR A 27 -10.83 -25.74 -6.63
C THR A 27 -11.91 -24.68 -6.90
N ASN A 28 -12.48 -24.09 -5.84
CA ASN A 28 -13.53 -23.05 -5.93
C ASN A 28 -13.01 -21.61 -5.80
N LEU A 29 -11.69 -21.40 -5.89
CA LEU A 29 -11.06 -20.09 -5.66
C LEU A 29 -11.64 -18.97 -6.54
N LYS A 30 -11.99 -19.27 -7.79
CA LYS A 30 -12.59 -18.29 -8.71
C LYS A 30 -13.93 -17.76 -8.19
N VAL A 31 -14.79 -18.64 -7.65
CA VAL A 31 -16.10 -18.24 -7.12
C VAL A 31 -15.91 -17.40 -5.86
N THR A 32 -15.03 -17.82 -4.95
CA THR A 32 -14.75 -17.08 -3.72
C THR A 32 -14.14 -15.70 -3.99
N LEU A 33 -13.20 -15.59 -4.94
CA LEU A 33 -12.62 -14.29 -5.32
C LEU A 33 -13.66 -13.35 -5.94
N THR A 34 -14.64 -13.89 -6.68
CA THR A 34 -15.70 -13.07 -7.29
C THR A 34 -16.61 -12.48 -6.21
N SER A 35 -16.93 -13.27 -5.17
CA SER A 35 -17.68 -12.78 -4.01
C SER A 35 -16.89 -11.75 -3.18
N ILE A 36 -15.59 -11.95 -2.98
CA ILE A 36 -14.73 -10.98 -2.26
C ILE A 36 -14.59 -9.67 -3.03
N ARG A 37 -14.58 -9.69 -4.37
CA ARG A 37 -14.42 -8.48 -5.20
C ARG A 37 -15.51 -7.43 -4.95
N VAL A 38 -16.73 -7.83 -4.60
CA VAL A 38 -17.81 -6.88 -4.23
C VAL A 38 -17.44 -6.13 -2.95
N LEU A 39 -16.87 -6.85 -1.98
CA LEU A 39 -16.46 -6.30 -0.70
C LEU A 39 -15.23 -5.39 -0.85
N ASP A 40 -14.27 -5.77 -1.70
CA ASP A 40 -13.11 -4.96 -2.07
C ASP A 40 -13.54 -3.62 -2.67
N ASN A 41 -14.49 -3.61 -3.61
CA ASN A 41 -15.04 -2.38 -4.17
C ASN A 41 -15.75 -1.50 -3.13
N LEU A 42 -16.53 -2.12 -2.22
CA LEU A 42 -17.25 -1.39 -1.18
C LEU A 42 -16.25 -0.73 -0.20
N PHE A 43 -15.32 -1.50 0.36
CA PHE A 43 -14.33 -0.96 1.30
C PHE A 43 -13.36 0.00 0.63
N GLY A 44 -12.95 -0.26 -0.62
CA GLY A 44 -12.14 0.68 -1.40
C GLY A 44 -12.84 2.03 -1.54
N SER A 45 -14.14 2.04 -1.88
CA SER A 45 -14.90 3.29 -1.98
C SER A 45 -15.02 4.02 -0.63
N MET A 46 -15.21 3.29 0.47
CA MET A 46 -15.26 3.87 1.82
C MET A 46 -13.90 4.44 2.24
N PHE A 47 -12.79 3.74 1.98
CA PHE A 47 -11.44 4.20 2.27
C PHE A 47 -11.15 5.53 1.56
N PHE A 48 -11.44 5.62 0.25
CA PHE A 48 -11.26 6.85 -0.49
C PHE A 48 -12.22 7.98 -0.04
N ALA A 49 -13.46 7.65 0.34
CA ALA A 49 -14.38 8.64 0.90
C ALA A 49 -13.87 9.22 2.24
N CYS A 50 -13.31 8.38 3.12
CA CYS A 50 -12.72 8.81 4.39
C CYS A 50 -11.49 9.70 4.17
N ILE A 51 -10.59 9.33 3.25
CA ILE A 51 -9.44 10.18 2.88
C ILE A 51 -9.92 11.54 2.39
N GLY A 52 -10.95 11.56 1.54
CA GLY A 52 -11.55 12.79 1.03
C GLY A 52 -12.17 13.67 2.12
N MET A 53 -12.71 13.08 3.18
CA MET A 53 -13.30 13.81 4.30
C MET A 53 -12.25 14.49 5.20
N ILE A 54 -11.09 13.85 5.38
CA ILE A 54 -9.97 14.39 6.15
C ILE A 54 -9.23 15.47 5.35
N LEU A 55 -9.16 15.31 4.03
CA LEU A 55 -8.47 16.24 3.14
C LEU A 55 -9.19 17.59 3.09
N ASN A 56 -8.54 18.65 3.60
CA ASN A 56 -9.07 20.00 3.48
C ASN A 56 -8.66 20.63 2.12
N PRO A 57 -9.60 20.83 1.18
CA PRO A 57 -9.27 21.33 -0.16
C PRO A 57 -8.77 22.78 -0.15
N VAL A 58 -9.25 23.60 0.78
CA VAL A 58 -8.85 25.01 0.89
C VAL A 58 -7.40 25.12 1.36
N TYR A 59 -7.00 24.28 2.32
CA TYR A 59 -5.61 24.21 2.78
C TYR A 59 -4.67 23.72 1.68
N LEU A 60 -5.09 22.71 0.91
CA LEU A 60 -4.30 22.14 -0.19
C LEU A 60 -3.99 23.17 -1.27
N VAL A 61 -4.99 23.97 -1.70
CA VAL A 61 -4.79 24.99 -2.73
C VAL A 61 -3.91 26.14 -2.23
N ARG A 62 -4.10 26.58 -0.98
CA ARG A 62 -3.27 27.65 -0.39
C ARG A 62 -1.83 27.24 -0.12
N ASN A 63 -1.60 25.99 0.28
CA ASN A 63 -0.29 25.47 0.69
C ASN A 63 0.24 24.41 -0.29
N CYS A 64 -0.11 24.53 -1.57
CA CYS A 64 0.27 23.55 -2.58
C CYS A 64 1.80 23.36 -2.67
N LEU A 65 2.57 24.45 -2.58
CA LEU A 65 4.03 24.43 -2.66
C LEU A 65 4.70 23.64 -1.53
N PRO A 66 4.44 23.92 -0.23
CA PRO A 66 5.03 23.15 0.87
C PRO A 66 4.51 21.70 0.95
N VAL A 67 3.26 21.44 0.57
CA VAL A 67 2.72 20.07 0.52
C VAL A 67 3.43 19.25 -0.56
N LEU A 68 3.59 19.82 -1.76
CA LEU A 68 4.28 19.15 -2.87
C LEU A 68 5.76 18.92 -2.56
N SER A 69 6.44 19.87 -1.91
CA SER A 69 7.84 19.71 -1.54
C SER A 69 8.04 18.61 -0.50
N MET A 70 7.17 18.53 0.52
CA MET A 70 7.19 17.43 1.48
C MET A 70 6.92 16.09 0.82
N MET A 71 5.91 16.00 -0.05
CA MET A 71 5.59 14.78 -0.79
C MET A 71 6.79 14.30 -1.62
N LEU A 72 7.39 15.20 -2.42
CA LEU A 72 8.56 14.88 -3.24
C LEU A 72 9.76 14.46 -2.37
N CYS A 73 10.00 15.14 -1.25
CA CYS A 73 11.08 14.80 -0.33
C CYS A 73 10.94 13.36 0.19
N ILE A 74 9.75 12.99 0.68
CA ILE A 74 9.48 11.64 1.20
C ILE A 74 9.64 10.59 0.09
N VAL A 75 9.10 10.87 -1.09
CA VAL A 75 9.17 9.99 -2.27
C VAL A 75 10.63 9.74 -2.67
N VAL A 76 11.43 10.80 -2.80
CA VAL A 76 12.85 10.71 -3.18
C VAL A 76 13.66 9.96 -2.11
N ILE A 77 13.42 10.22 -0.83
CA ILE A 77 14.11 9.51 0.27
C ILE A 77 13.78 8.01 0.22
N LYS A 78 12.50 7.62 0.11
CA LYS A 78 12.11 6.21 0.02
C LYS A 78 12.72 5.52 -1.20
N ILE A 79 12.66 6.16 -2.38
CA ILE A 79 13.18 5.57 -3.61
C ILE A 79 14.69 5.37 -3.53
N THR A 80 15.42 6.37 -3.06
CA THR A 80 16.89 6.28 -2.94
C THR A 80 17.31 5.20 -1.94
N LEU A 81 16.60 5.06 -0.81
CA LEU A 81 16.83 3.98 0.14
C LEU A 81 16.57 2.59 -0.48
N VAL A 82 15.42 2.38 -1.13
CA VAL A 82 15.07 1.08 -1.70
C VAL A 82 15.99 0.70 -2.86
N VAL A 83 16.29 1.64 -3.77
CA VAL A 83 17.21 1.40 -4.88
C VAL A 83 18.63 1.14 -4.36
N GLY A 84 19.09 1.90 -3.36
CA GLY A 84 20.39 1.69 -2.72
C GLY A 84 20.53 0.30 -2.12
N LEU A 85 19.51 -0.13 -1.35
CA LEU A 85 19.46 -1.49 -0.79
C LEU A 85 19.45 -2.56 -1.89
N MET A 86 18.59 -2.44 -2.90
CA MET A 86 18.50 -3.45 -3.96
C MET A 86 19.76 -3.53 -4.84
N THR A 87 20.43 -2.41 -5.06
CA THR A 87 21.70 -2.37 -5.81
C THR A 87 22.82 -3.04 -5.02
N PHE A 88 22.83 -2.89 -3.68
CA PHE A 88 23.76 -3.61 -2.81
C PHE A 88 23.60 -5.14 -2.94
N PHE A 89 22.36 -5.62 -3.05
CA PHE A 89 22.06 -7.04 -3.30
C PHE A 89 22.24 -7.48 -4.77
N HIS A 90 22.90 -6.68 -5.63
CA HIS A 90 23.17 -7.00 -7.04
C HIS A 90 21.92 -7.26 -7.90
N ILE A 91 20.79 -6.63 -7.56
CA ILE A 91 19.56 -6.70 -8.36
C ILE A 91 19.69 -5.70 -9.54
N PRO A 92 19.27 -6.05 -10.77
CA PRO A 92 19.35 -5.15 -11.91
C PRO A 92 18.58 -3.85 -11.65
N PRO A 93 19.14 -2.67 -12.01
CA PRO A 93 18.62 -1.37 -11.61
C PRO A 93 17.20 -1.12 -12.12
N LEU A 94 16.85 -1.67 -13.28
CA LEU A 94 15.50 -1.57 -13.85
C LEU A 94 14.44 -2.29 -13.00
N ARG A 95 14.79 -3.39 -12.33
CA ARG A 95 13.88 -4.12 -11.42
C ARG A 95 13.83 -3.42 -10.06
N ALA A 96 14.97 -2.96 -9.57
CA ALA A 96 15.06 -2.18 -8.33
C ALA A 96 14.21 -0.91 -8.40
N LEU A 97 14.24 -0.18 -9.51
CA LEU A 97 13.44 1.03 -9.69
C LEU A 97 11.93 0.74 -9.68
N LYS A 98 11.49 -0.34 -10.35
CA LYS A 98 10.07 -0.74 -10.36
C LYS A 98 9.59 -1.12 -8.95
N ALA A 99 10.40 -1.89 -8.22
CA ALA A 99 10.09 -2.25 -6.83
C ALA A 99 10.06 -1.02 -5.92
N ALA A 100 11.03 -0.12 -6.06
CA ALA A 100 11.08 1.14 -5.33
C ALA A 100 9.84 1.99 -5.61
N LEU A 101 9.39 2.10 -6.86
CA LEU A 101 8.17 2.83 -7.21
C LEU A 101 6.92 2.22 -6.56
N SER A 102 6.81 0.88 -6.53
CA SER A 102 5.66 0.21 -5.89
C SER A 102 5.62 0.42 -4.37
N LEU A 103 6.78 0.44 -3.71
CA LEU A 103 6.93 0.63 -2.26
C LEU A 103 6.92 2.10 -1.83
N CYS A 104 7.09 3.02 -2.78
CA CYS A 104 7.15 4.45 -2.54
C CYS A 104 5.79 5.03 -2.13
N GLN A 105 4.69 4.36 -2.49
CA GLN A 105 3.34 4.77 -2.10
C GLN A 105 3.26 4.98 -0.59
N VAL A 106 2.68 6.11 -0.20
CA VAL A 106 2.46 6.50 1.18
C VAL A 106 0.95 6.44 1.40
N GLY A 107 0.50 5.34 1.99
CA GLY A 107 -0.75 5.26 2.76
C GLY A 107 -0.37 4.94 4.22
N GLU A 108 -1.36 4.93 5.11
CA GLU A 108 -1.20 4.24 6.40
C GLU A 108 -0.75 2.79 6.16
#